data_AF-A0A348UR73-F1
#
_entry.id   AF-A0A348UR73-F1
#
_cell.length_a   1.000
_cell.length_b   1.000
_cell.length_c   1.000
_cell.angle_alpha   90.00
_cell.angle_beta   90.00
_cell.angle_gamma   90.00
#
_symmetry.space_group_name_H-M   'P 1'
#
loop_
_entity.id
_entity.type
_entity.pdbx_description
1 polymer ?
#
loop_
_entity_poly.entity_id
_entity_poly.type
_entity_poly.pdbx_seq_one_letter_code
_entity_poly.pdbx_strand_id
1 'polypeptide(L)'
;MEKQDIKAFTDIMLAIADNYPGATFTSAGLKLRFEALKEFSIDQVSEAAVKLIRDHKYNTMPTTADIIEAMGGKISVKDRAEIEAGKVLDHLHRYGKGVIPEFEDTITQYLMSTRWRYGSWAAYVAESDLKWWFRDFVRAYQAHAAGIGLDCLLHLPGLKQLAGQGKETTYAI
;
A
#
# COMPACT_ATOMS: atom_id res chain seq x y z
N MET A 1 9.77 -11.87 -13.45
CA MET A 1 10.40 -13.10 -13.94
C MET A 1 10.25 -13.13 -15.44
N GLU A 2 11.32 -13.50 -16.14
CA GLU A 2 11.42 -13.58 -17.59
C GLU A 2 11.50 -15.03 -18.07
N LYS A 3 11.37 -15.27 -19.38
CA LYS A 3 11.43 -16.65 -19.94
C LYS A 3 12.67 -17.45 -19.54
N GLN A 4 13.80 -16.78 -19.31
CA GLN A 4 15.03 -17.43 -18.84
C GLN A 4 14.88 -18.04 -17.43
N ASP A 5 13.97 -17.53 -16.61
CA ASP A 5 13.75 -17.96 -15.23
C ASP A 5 12.87 -19.21 -15.13
N ILE A 6 12.27 -19.68 -16.24
CA ILE A 6 11.35 -20.84 -16.24
C ILE A 6 11.98 -22.08 -15.62
N LYS A 7 13.27 -22.33 -15.89
CA LYS A 7 13.98 -23.47 -15.33
C LYS A 7 14.10 -23.34 -13.81
N ALA A 8 14.62 -22.21 -13.34
CA ALA A 8 14.80 -21.94 -11.91
C ALA A 8 13.46 -21.97 -11.16
N PHE A 9 12.41 -21.40 -11.76
CA PHE A 9 11.06 -21.45 -11.23
C PHE A 9 10.54 -22.89 -11.08
N THR A 10 10.72 -23.71 -12.12
CA THR A 10 10.32 -25.13 -12.09
C THR A 10 11.05 -25.88 -10.98
N ASP A 11 12.37 -25.66 -10.87
CA ASP A 11 13.19 -26.30 -9.84
C ASP A 11 12.72 -25.90 -8.43
N ILE A 12 12.36 -24.63 -8.20
CA ILE A 12 11.77 -24.16 -6.93
C ILE A 12 10.44 -24.86 -6.65
N MET A 13 9.53 -24.92 -7.62
CA MET A 13 8.21 -25.53 -7.43
C MET A 13 8.33 -27.02 -7.09
N LEU A 14 9.23 -27.74 -7.76
CA LEU A 14 9.53 -29.15 -7.48
C LEU A 14 10.12 -29.31 -6.08
N ALA A 15 11.07 -28.47 -5.68
CA ALA A 15 11.63 -28.50 -4.33
C ALA A 15 10.58 -28.24 -3.24
N ILE A 16 9.60 -27.36 -3.48
CA ILE A 16 8.45 -27.21 -2.58
C ILE A 16 7.66 -28.52 -2.53
N ALA A 17 7.32 -29.10 -3.69
CA ALA A 17 6.52 -30.32 -3.78
C ALA A 17 7.17 -31.54 -3.09
N ASP A 18 8.50 -31.63 -3.04
CA ASP A 18 9.22 -32.69 -2.33
C ASP A 18 8.87 -32.77 -0.82
N ASN A 19 8.33 -31.68 -0.25
CA ASN A 19 7.88 -31.64 1.14
C ASN A 19 6.44 -32.19 1.34
N TYR A 20 5.74 -32.51 0.25
CA TYR A 20 4.31 -32.88 0.27
C TYR A 20 4.08 -34.21 -0.47
N PRO A 21 3.87 -35.32 0.25
CA PRO A 21 3.66 -36.63 -0.36
C PRO A 21 2.50 -36.63 -1.36
N GLY A 22 2.76 -37.08 -2.59
CA GLY A 22 1.77 -37.15 -3.67
C GLY A 22 1.54 -35.83 -4.42
N ALA A 23 2.22 -34.75 -4.05
CA ALA A 23 2.20 -33.51 -4.83
C ALA A 23 2.89 -33.73 -6.18
N THR A 24 2.18 -33.43 -7.27
CA THR A 24 2.71 -33.49 -8.63
C THR A 24 2.23 -32.28 -9.40
N PHE A 25 2.99 -31.90 -10.42
CA PHE A 25 2.61 -30.83 -11.32
C PHE A 25 2.38 -31.33 -12.73
N THR A 26 1.38 -30.72 -13.37
CA THR A 26 1.26 -30.78 -14.83
C THR A 26 2.04 -29.62 -15.45
N SER A 27 2.49 -29.80 -16.69
CA SER A 27 3.15 -28.72 -17.45
C SER A 27 2.25 -27.47 -17.55
N ALA A 28 0.95 -27.66 -17.78
CA ALA A 28 -0.02 -26.57 -17.80
C ALA A 28 -0.14 -25.87 -16.44
N GLY A 29 -0.13 -26.63 -15.34
CA GLY A 29 -0.15 -26.10 -13.97
C GLY A 29 1.06 -25.23 -13.67
N LEU A 30 2.27 -25.70 -13.97
CA LEU A 30 3.50 -24.91 -13.80
C LEU A 30 3.46 -23.63 -14.63
N LYS A 31 2.99 -23.69 -15.88
CA LYS A 31 2.88 -22.52 -16.76
C LYS A 31 1.94 -21.45 -16.19
N LEU A 32 0.79 -21.85 -15.66
CA LEU A 32 -0.15 -20.92 -15.01
C LEU A 32 0.44 -20.29 -13.75
N ARG A 33 1.17 -21.06 -12.95
CA ARG A 33 1.84 -20.52 -11.74
C ARG A 33 2.96 -19.55 -12.10
N PHE A 34 3.75 -19.86 -13.14
CA PHE A 34 4.78 -18.96 -13.65
C PHE A 34 4.16 -17.63 -14.11
N GLU A 35 3.07 -17.68 -14.89
CA GLU A 35 2.37 -16.49 -15.36
C GLU A 35 1.80 -15.66 -14.20
N ALA A 36 1.23 -16.32 -13.19
CA ALA A 36 0.68 -15.67 -12.00
C ALA A 36 1.74 -14.96 -11.14
N LEU A 37 2.99 -15.42 -11.20
CA LEU A 37 4.12 -14.86 -10.44
C LEU A 37 5.05 -14.00 -11.30
N LYS A 38 4.72 -13.74 -12.57
CA LYS A 38 5.62 -13.07 -13.53
C LYS A 38 6.07 -11.68 -13.09
N GLU A 39 5.29 -11.00 -12.26
CA GLU A 39 5.56 -9.64 -11.79
C GLU A 39 6.61 -9.58 -10.68
N PHE A 40 6.96 -10.73 -10.09
CA PHE A 40 7.98 -10.84 -9.05
C PHE A 40 9.31 -11.27 -9.66
N SER A 41 10.44 -10.99 -9.00
CA SER A 41 11.73 -11.55 -9.40
C SER A 41 11.84 -13.03 -8.99
N ILE A 42 12.73 -13.78 -9.65
CA ILE A 42 12.99 -15.17 -9.26
C ILE A 42 13.53 -15.27 -7.83
N ASP A 43 14.32 -14.28 -7.41
CA ASP A 43 14.86 -14.19 -6.04
C ASP A 43 13.74 -14.04 -5.00
N GLN A 44 12.76 -13.17 -5.25
CA GLN A 44 11.59 -13.01 -4.37
C GLN A 44 10.80 -14.32 -4.24
N VAL A 45 10.58 -15.03 -5.35
CA VAL A 45 9.90 -16.33 -5.35
C VAL A 45 10.72 -17.38 -4.60
N SER A 46 12.05 -17.37 -4.75
CA SER A 46 12.95 -18.26 -4.04
C SER A 46 12.93 -18.04 -2.53
N GLU A 47 13.03 -16.79 -2.08
CA GLU A 47 12.97 -16.42 -0.65
C GLU A 47 11.62 -16.82 -0.03
N ALA A 48 10.52 -16.59 -0.74
CA ALA A 48 9.20 -17.01 -0.30
C ALA A 48 9.04 -18.53 -0.24
N ALA A 49 9.61 -19.27 -1.20
CA ALA A 49 9.62 -20.73 -1.18
C ALA A 49 10.37 -21.26 0.06
N VAL A 50 11.54 -20.71 0.37
CA VAL A 50 12.31 -21.07 1.57
C VAL A 50 11.50 -20.77 2.85
N LYS A 51 10.85 -19.61 2.90
CA LYS A 51 9.99 -19.22 4.02
C LYS A 51 8.81 -20.18 4.19
N LEU A 52 8.16 -20.58 3.10
CA LEU A 52 7.06 -21.55 3.13
C LEU A 52 7.53 -22.91 3.61
N ILE A 53 8.65 -23.43 3.11
CA ILE A 53 9.19 -24.72 3.59
C ILE A 53 9.45 -24.68 5.11
N ARG A 54 9.91 -23.55 5.63
CA ARG A 54 10.19 -23.39 7.07
C ARG A 54 8.93 -23.22 7.93
N ASP A 55 7.98 -22.41 7.46
CA ASP A 55 6.91 -21.87 8.31
C ASP A 55 5.53 -22.48 8.01
N HIS A 56 5.34 -23.11 6.85
CA HIS A 56 4.06 -23.69 6.44
C HIS A 56 3.77 -25.00 7.18
N LYS A 57 2.75 -24.99 8.04
CA LYS A 57 2.44 -26.11 8.98
C LYS A 57 1.42 -27.11 8.45
N TYR A 58 0.80 -26.85 7.30
CA TYR A 58 -0.25 -27.70 6.75
C TYR A 58 0.36 -28.81 5.89
N ASN A 59 -0.32 -29.96 5.83
CA ASN A 59 0.07 -31.11 5.01
C ASN A 59 -0.32 -30.97 3.53
N THR A 60 -1.02 -29.89 3.18
CA THR A 60 -1.38 -29.55 1.80
C THR A 60 -0.30 -28.67 1.19
N MET A 61 -0.04 -28.84 -0.09
CA MET A 61 0.94 -28.00 -0.78
C MET A 61 0.50 -26.52 -0.80
N PRO A 62 1.41 -25.55 -0.55
CA PRO A 62 1.13 -24.13 -0.67
C PRO A 62 0.61 -23.76 -2.06
N THR A 63 -0.39 -22.89 -2.09
CA THR A 63 -0.94 -22.31 -3.31
C THR A 63 -0.07 -21.16 -3.82
N THR A 64 -0.34 -20.68 -5.03
CA THR A 64 0.32 -19.47 -5.53
C THR A 64 0.01 -18.25 -4.66
N ALA A 65 -1.19 -18.20 -4.04
CA ALA A 65 -1.54 -17.11 -3.12
C ALA A 65 -0.66 -17.16 -1.86
N ASP A 66 -0.42 -18.34 -1.30
CA ASP A 66 0.47 -18.51 -0.15
C ASP A 66 1.91 -18.07 -0.47
N ILE A 67 2.40 -18.34 -1.70
CA ILE A 67 3.71 -17.84 -2.16
C ILE A 67 3.72 -16.30 -2.21
N ILE A 68 2.65 -15.69 -2.72
CA ILE A 68 2.52 -14.22 -2.76
C ILE A 68 2.49 -13.63 -1.35
N GLU A 69 1.75 -14.23 -0.43
CA GLU A 69 1.70 -13.81 0.97
C GLU A 69 3.06 -13.99 1.66
N ALA A 70 3.77 -15.08 1.38
CA ALA A 70 5.09 -15.34 1.93
C ALA A 70 6.13 -14.28 1.49
N MET A 71 6.01 -13.75 0.26
CA MET A 71 6.78 -12.60 -0.23
C MET A 71 6.46 -11.27 0.50
N GLY A 72 5.52 -11.28 1.45
CA GLY A 72 5.01 -10.08 2.13
C GLY A 72 3.76 -9.49 1.48
N GLY A 73 3.15 -10.22 0.53
CA GLY A 73 2.09 -9.72 -0.33
C GLY A 73 2.58 -8.59 -1.25
N LYS A 74 1.76 -8.22 -2.24
CA LYS A 74 1.77 -6.81 -2.64
C LYS A 74 1.21 -6.06 -1.45
N ILE A 75 2.01 -5.26 -0.75
CA ILE A 75 1.48 -4.27 0.20
C ILE A 75 0.30 -3.62 -0.50
N SER A 76 -0.92 -3.83 0.03
CA SER A 76 -2.09 -3.37 -0.70
C SER A 76 -1.99 -1.85 -0.84
N VAL A 77 -2.61 -1.30 -1.88
CA VAL A 77 -2.63 0.17 -2.05
C VAL A 77 -3.14 0.86 -0.79
N LYS A 78 -4.07 0.21 -0.08
CA LYS A 78 -4.57 0.67 1.21
C LYS A 78 -3.51 0.64 2.30
N ASP A 79 -2.82 -0.49 2.50
CA ASP A 79 -1.80 -0.61 3.55
C ASP A 79 -0.65 0.37 3.28
N ARG A 80 -0.27 0.55 2.01
CA ARG A 80 0.72 1.57 1.62
C ARG A 80 0.24 2.97 1.97
N ALA A 81 -1.02 3.31 1.65
CA ALA A 81 -1.59 4.60 2.00
C ALA A 81 -1.60 4.86 3.51
N GLU A 82 -1.91 3.84 4.32
CA GLU A 82 -1.90 3.94 5.79
C GLU A 82 -0.47 4.12 6.33
N ILE A 83 0.51 3.38 5.79
CA ILE A 83 1.93 3.53 6.12
C ILE A 83 2.41 4.94 5.80
N GLU A 84 2.11 5.45 4.61
CA GLU A 84 2.52 6.78 4.16
C GLU A 84 1.86 7.89 4.98
N ALA A 85 0.57 7.76 5.31
CA ALA A 85 -0.10 8.68 6.23
C ALA A 85 0.59 8.69 7.61
N GLY A 86 0.99 7.51 8.10
CA GLY A 86 1.76 7.38 9.33
C GLY A 86 3.09 8.12 9.29
N LYS A 87 3.84 8.04 8.18
CA LYS A 87 5.11 8.77 8.00
C LYS A 87 4.91 10.29 8.08
N VAL A 88 3.84 10.81 7.46
CA VAL A 88 3.51 12.24 7.53
C VAL A 88 3.22 12.67 8.98
N LEU A 89 2.42 11.90 9.71
CA LEU A 89 2.09 12.20 11.10
C LEU A 89 3.30 12.08 12.04
N ASP A 90 4.13 11.06 11.85
CA ASP A 90 5.36 10.87 12.61
C ASP A 90 6.33 12.03 12.39
N HIS A 91 6.47 12.50 11.13
CA HIS A 91 7.26 13.70 10.83
C HIS A 91 6.68 14.95 11.50
N LEU A 92 5.35 15.13 11.47
CA LEU A 92 4.67 16.22 12.16
C LEU A 92 4.94 16.19 13.67
N HIS A 93 4.85 15.02 14.30
CA HIS A 93 5.11 14.89 15.73
C HIS A 93 6.57 15.18 16.10
N ARG A 94 7.53 14.75 15.27
CA ARG A 94 8.96 14.90 15.56
C ARG A 94 9.48 16.31 15.30
N TYR A 95 9.07 16.93 14.20
CA TYR A 95 9.66 18.18 13.71
C TYR A 95 8.66 19.33 13.61
N GLY A 96 7.37 19.05 13.74
CA GLY A 96 6.31 20.04 13.57
C GLY A 96 6.28 20.62 12.17
N LYS A 97 5.77 21.86 12.07
CA LYS A 97 5.71 22.61 10.81
C LYS A 97 7.04 23.18 10.34
N GLY A 98 8.05 23.23 11.21
CA GLY A 98 9.29 23.99 10.98
C GLY A 98 10.22 23.35 9.95
N VAL A 99 10.02 22.06 9.68
CA VAL A 99 10.82 21.28 8.73
C VAL A 99 9.89 20.68 7.68
N ILE A 100 10.05 21.11 6.43
CA ILE A 100 9.30 20.56 5.31
C ILE A 100 9.88 19.18 4.96
N PRO A 101 9.10 18.09 5.04
CA PRO A 101 9.56 16.76 4.65
C PRO A 101 9.69 16.63 3.12
N GLU A 102 10.66 15.84 2.69
CA GLU A 102 10.73 15.27 1.34
C GLU A 102 10.30 13.80 1.44
N PHE A 103 9.22 13.43 0.75
CA PHE A 103 8.68 12.07 0.76
C PHE A 103 9.17 11.31 -0.48
N GLU A 104 9.68 10.09 -0.26
CA GLU A 104 10.11 9.19 -1.35
C GLU A 104 8.93 8.69 -2.19
N ASP A 105 7.76 8.48 -1.56
CA ASP A 105 6.55 8.08 -2.28
C ASP A 105 5.99 9.26 -3.08
N THR A 106 5.92 9.08 -4.40
CA THR A 106 5.51 10.15 -5.33
C THR A 106 4.07 10.62 -5.11
N ILE A 107 3.17 9.74 -4.65
CA ILE A 107 1.77 10.09 -4.39
C ILE A 107 1.69 10.89 -3.09
N THR A 108 2.39 10.46 -2.04
CA THR A 108 2.52 11.22 -0.79
C THR A 108 3.10 12.60 -1.05
N GLN A 109 4.22 12.67 -1.78
CA GLN A 109 4.87 13.93 -2.14
C GLN A 109 3.92 14.84 -2.92
N TYR A 110 3.18 14.29 -3.89
CA TYR A 110 2.18 15.04 -4.65
C TYR A 110 1.05 15.57 -3.75
N LEU A 111 0.44 14.72 -2.92
CA LEU A 111 -0.68 15.10 -2.05
C LEU A 111 -0.26 16.16 -1.00
N MET A 112 0.95 16.04 -0.45
CA MET A 112 1.47 16.96 0.56
C MET A 112 2.08 18.24 -0.03
N SER A 113 2.31 18.30 -1.34
CA SER A 113 2.70 19.54 -2.04
C SER A 113 1.51 20.26 -2.70
N THR A 114 0.38 19.57 -2.93
CA THR A 114 -0.80 20.14 -3.60
C THR A 114 -1.98 20.31 -2.66
N ARG A 115 -2.57 19.20 -2.19
CA ARG A 115 -3.84 19.17 -1.44
C ARG A 115 -3.68 19.59 0.01
N TRP A 116 -2.68 19.05 0.71
CA TRP A 116 -2.37 19.35 2.10
C TRP A 116 -0.98 19.95 2.22
N ARG A 117 -0.71 21.01 1.43
CA ARG A 117 0.57 21.77 1.43
C ARG A 117 1.19 21.78 2.82
N TYR A 118 2.24 20.99 3.03
CA TYR A 118 2.66 20.56 4.36
C TYR A 118 2.80 21.73 5.34
N GLY A 119 3.50 22.79 4.95
CA GLY A 119 3.72 23.96 5.81
C GLY A 119 2.44 24.65 6.26
N SER A 120 1.44 24.79 5.39
CA SER A 120 0.14 25.38 5.75
C SER A 120 -0.71 24.41 6.56
N TRP A 121 -0.80 23.15 6.13
CA TRP A 121 -1.58 22.14 6.83
C TRP A 121 -1.05 21.90 8.26
N ALA A 122 0.25 21.68 8.42
CA ALA A 122 0.90 21.46 9.71
C ALA A 122 0.79 22.68 10.65
N ALA A 123 0.59 23.89 10.13
CA ALA A 123 0.43 25.08 10.94
C ALA A 123 -0.96 25.23 11.56
N TYR A 124 -1.99 24.60 10.98
CA TYR A 124 -3.39 24.81 11.38
C TYR A 124 -4.13 23.54 11.76
N VAL A 125 -3.58 22.36 11.49
CA VAL A 125 -4.24 21.08 11.84
C VAL A 125 -4.31 20.92 13.36
N ALA A 126 -5.51 20.71 13.88
CA ALA A 126 -5.72 20.38 15.28
C ALA A 126 -5.49 18.88 15.52
N GLU A 127 -4.96 18.52 16.69
CA GLU A 127 -4.72 17.13 17.06
C GLU A 127 -5.99 16.27 16.98
N SER A 128 -7.13 16.84 17.37
CA SER A 128 -8.45 16.19 17.28
C SER A 128 -8.88 15.81 15.87
N ASP A 129 -8.34 16.51 14.86
CA ASP A 129 -8.69 16.35 13.46
C ASP A 129 -7.77 15.37 12.73
N LEU A 130 -6.63 14.97 13.33
CA LEU A 130 -5.65 14.07 12.72
C LEU A 130 -6.26 12.72 12.32
N LYS A 131 -7.21 12.19 13.09
CA LYS A 131 -7.92 10.94 12.74
C LYS A 131 -8.75 11.09 11.46
N TRP A 132 -9.36 12.25 11.24
CA TRP A 132 -10.17 12.53 10.06
C TRP A 132 -9.27 12.81 8.86
N TRP A 133 -8.20 13.56 9.09
CA TRP A 133 -7.15 13.78 8.09
C TRP A 133 -6.55 12.44 7.62
N PHE A 134 -6.21 11.54 8.54
CA PHE A 134 -5.63 10.22 8.21
C PHE A 134 -6.57 9.43 7.27
N ARG A 135 -7.86 9.35 7.62
CA ARG A 135 -8.86 8.71 6.79
C ARG A 135 -8.96 9.36 5.40
N ASP A 136 -8.96 10.68 5.33
CA ASP A 136 -9.13 11.42 4.09
C ASP A 136 -7.86 11.35 3.20
N PHE A 137 -6.68 11.31 3.81
CA PHE A 137 -5.41 11.05 3.13
C PHE A 137 -5.42 9.67 2.49
N VAL A 138 -5.76 8.62 3.25
CA VAL A 138 -5.81 7.24 2.75
C VAL A 138 -6.75 7.12 1.55
N ARG A 139 -7.92 7.77 1.60
CA ARG A 139 -8.87 7.82 0.48
C ARG A 139 -8.30 8.53 -0.75
N ALA A 140 -7.67 9.69 -0.55
CA ALA A 140 -7.08 10.45 -1.66
C ALA A 140 -5.91 9.71 -2.31
N TYR A 141 -5.08 9.05 -1.51
CA TYR A 141 -3.98 8.20 -1.98
C TYR A 141 -4.51 7.06 -2.84
N GLN A 142 -5.51 6.32 -2.36
CA GLN A 142 -6.13 5.23 -3.12
C GLN A 142 -6.74 5.70 -4.44
N ALA A 143 -7.43 6.85 -4.44
CA ALA A 143 -8.00 7.44 -5.65
C ALA A 143 -6.92 7.80 -6.68
N HIS A 144 -5.81 8.38 -6.22
CA HIS A 144 -4.69 8.74 -7.08
C HIS A 144 -3.98 7.49 -7.64
N ALA A 145 -3.76 6.48 -6.79
CA ALA A 145 -3.17 5.21 -7.20
C ALA A 145 -4.04 4.43 -8.20
N ALA A 146 -5.36 4.60 -8.16
CA ALA A 146 -6.31 3.98 -9.09
C ALA A 146 -6.41 4.71 -10.46
N GLY A 147 -5.66 5.80 -10.67
CA GLY A 147 -5.64 6.50 -11.96
C GLY A 147 -6.84 7.41 -12.22
N ILE A 148 -7.59 7.80 -11.19
CA ILE A 148 -8.61 8.83 -11.33
C ILE A 148 -7.87 10.16 -11.57
N GLY A 149 -7.87 10.61 -12.82
CA GLY A 149 -7.29 11.88 -13.24
C GLY A 149 -7.68 13.04 -12.32
N LEU A 150 -6.76 13.99 -12.18
CA LEU A 150 -6.77 15.17 -11.29
C LEU A 150 -8.11 15.93 -11.17
N ASP A 151 -9.04 15.78 -12.10
CA ASP A 151 -10.29 16.54 -12.19
C ASP A 151 -11.41 16.07 -11.25
N CYS A 152 -11.37 14.84 -10.72
CA CYS A 152 -12.53 14.31 -9.97
C CYS A 152 -12.51 14.64 -8.46
N LEU A 153 -11.33 14.91 -7.87
CA LEU A 153 -11.20 15.17 -6.42
C LEU A 153 -11.62 16.59 -5.98
N LEU A 154 -11.82 17.51 -6.92
CA LEU A 154 -12.34 18.86 -6.67
C LEU A 154 -13.87 18.88 -6.44
N HIS A 155 -14.57 17.78 -6.71
CA HIS A 155 -16.03 17.73 -6.77
C HIS A 155 -16.70 16.88 -5.68
N LEU A 156 -16.06 16.67 -4.52
CA LEU A 156 -16.75 16.09 -3.35
C LEU A 156 -17.73 17.12 -2.74
N PRO A 157 -19.05 16.94 -2.88
CA PRO A 157 -20.04 17.86 -2.30
C PRO A 157 -20.15 17.52 -0.81
N GLY A 158 -19.60 18.39 0.05
CA GLY A 158 -19.72 18.22 1.50
C GLY A 158 -18.93 19.20 2.35
N LEU A 159 -17.81 19.75 1.85
CA LEU A 159 -16.99 20.68 2.65
C LEU A 159 -17.63 22.07 2.85
N LYS A 160 -18.54 22.50 1.97
CA LYS A 160 -19.26 23.78 2.15
C LYS A 160 -20.31 23.77 3.27
N GLN A 161 -20.77 22.60 3.70
CA GLN A 161 -21.82 22.50 4.73
C GLN A 161 -21.29 22.69 6.16
N LEU A 162 -19.98 22.62 6.39
CA LEU A 162 -19.37 22.80 7.71
C LEU A 162 -18.82 24.21 7.97
N ALA A 163 -18.76 25.07 6.94
CA ALA A 163 -18.30 26.46 7.07
C ALA A 163 -19.41 27.45 7.51
N GLY A 164 -20.64 26.97 7.71
CA GLY A 164 -21.83 27.80 7.89
C GLY A 164 -22.39 27.91 9.31
N GLN A 165 -21.65 27.55 10.36
CA GLN A 165 -22.12 27.69 11.74
C GLN A 165 -21.05 28.29 12.66
N GLY A 166 -20.77 29.57 12.47
CA GLY A 166 -19.95 30.40 13.36
C GLY A 166 -20.64 31.74 13.61
N LYS A 167 -21.34 31.83 14.75
CA LYS A 167 -22.12 32.94 15.33
C LYS A 167 -21.65 34.37 15.01
N GLU A 168 -22.56 35.21 14.53
CA GLU A 168 -22.52 36.67 14.76
C GLU A 168 -23.23 36.97 16.09
N THR A 169 -22.46 37.41 17.10
CA THR A 169 -22.99 37.99 18.33
C THR A 169 -22.61 39.47 18.31
N THR A 170 -23.54 40.32 17.89
CA THR A 170 -23.38 41.78 17.90
C THR A 170 -23.75 42.31 19.27
N TYR A 171 -22.79 42.89 19.99
CA TYR A 171 -23.05 43.76 21.15
C TYR A 171 -23.37 45.16 20.63
N ALA A 172 -24.52 45.71 21.04
CA ALA A 172 -24.88 47.11 20.83
C ALA A 172 -24.44 47.95 22.05
N ILE A 173 -23.88 49.13 21.78
CA ILE A 173 -23.84 50.29 22.69
C ILE A 173 -25.05 51.15 22.37
#